data_AF-A0A955VAH4-F1
#
_entry.id   AF-A0A955VAH4-F1
#
_cell.length_a   1.000
_cell.length_b   1.000
_cell.length_c   1.000
_cell.angle_alpha   90.00
_cell.angle_beta   90.00
_cell.angle_gamma   90.00
#
_symmetry.space_group_name_H-M   'P 1'
#
loop_
_entity.id
_entity.type
_entity.pdbx_description
1 polymer ?
#
loop_
_entity_poly.entity_id
_entity_poly.type
_entity_poly.pdbx_seq_one_letter_code
_entity_poly.pdbx_strand_id
1 'polypeptide(L)'
;MLRSRLSLAGLAMLSLALFLTAQSTASSPDPTPAVGTPRTPLTELARMALVAPDIVRIPIVKEHPSSAPPDAARFSHWSHNQIGCYGCHNTIFPKRKMGFTHADMEQGLFCGSCHNGRLAWSPNDKRVTCETCHVGKSAEIDTDDLFE
;
A
#
# COMPACT_ATOMS: atom_id res chain seq x y z
N MET A 1 11.24 -65.99 23.23
CA MET A 1 12.01 -64.81 23.69
C MET A 1 11.01 -63.68 23.95
N LEU A 2 10.32 -63.77 25.08
CA LEU A 2 10.50 -62.97 26.30
C LEU A 2 10.15 -61.48 26.10
N ARG A 3 8.96 -61.17 26.61
CA ARG A 3 8.34 -59.85 26.76
C ARG A 3 9.21 -58.98 27.67
N SER A 4 9.41 -57.70 27.33
CA SER A 4 9.88 -56.71 28.30
C SER A 4 8.84 -55.59 28.44
N ARG A 5 8.43 -55.43 29.69
CA ARG A 5 7.42 -54.50 30.20
C ARG A 5 8.13 -53.23 30.64
N LEU A 6 7.55 -52.05 30.39
CA LEU A 6 7.82 -50.81 31.13
C LEU A 6 6.78 -49.77 30.68
N SER A 7 6.14 -48.95 31.50
CA SER A 7 5.83 -48.95 32.93
C SER A 7 4.71 -47.91 33.14
N LEU A 8 3.96 -48.13 34.22
CA LEU A 8 3.01 -47.30 34.96
C LEU A 8 3.07 -45.78 34.68
N ALA A 9 1.95 -45.13 34.39
CA ALA A 9 0.95 -44.66 35.36
C ALA A 9 1.54 -43.67 36.39
N GLY A 10 1.20 -42.39 36.23
CA GLY A 10 1.50 -41.32 37.18
C GLY A 10 0.34 -40.31 37.18
N LEU A 11 -0.65 -40.58 38.03
CA LEU A 11 -1.75 -39.69 38.37
C LEU A 11 -1.25 -38.48 39.19
N ALA A 12 -1.95 -37.36 38.98
CA ALA A 12 -2.36 -36.37 39.99
C ALA A 12 -1.29 -35.71 40.87
N MET A 13 -1.13 -34.39 40.73
CA MET A 13 -1.10 -33.50 41.89
C MET A 13 -1.87 -32.22 41.60
N LEU A 14 -3.07 -32.20 42.17
CA LEU A 14 -3.87 -31.04 42.52
C LEU A 14 -3.03 -30.14 43.45
N SER A 15 -2.83 -28.87 43.10
CA SER A 15 -2.32 -27.87 44.03
C SER A 15 -3.11 -26.59 43.89
N LEU A 16 -3.99 -26.45 44.89
CA LEU A 16 -4.80 -25.32 45.26
C LEU A 16 -3.89 -24.23 45.86
N ALA A 17 -3.80 -23.08 45.21
CA ALA A 17 -3.30 -21.82 45.79
C ALA A 17 -4.28 -20.73 45.35
N LEU A 18 -5.33 -20.49 46.14
CA LEU A 18 -5.40 -19.48 47.20
C LEU A 18 -5.10 -18.06 46.69
N PHE A 19 -6.21 -17.40 46.35
CA PHE A 19 -6.49 -15.97 46.40
C PHE A 19 -5.37 -15.06 46.89
N LEU A 20 -4.84 -14.24 45.97
CA LEU A 20 -4.40 -12.90 46.28
C LEU A 20 -5.12 -11.93 45.33
N THR A 21 -6.15 -11.28 45.86
CA THR A 21 -6.88 -10.20 45.22
C THR A 21 -5.98 -8.96 45.14
N ALA A 22 -5.21 -8.83 44.06
CA ALA A 22 -4.61 -7.57 43.68
C ALA A 22 -5.71 -6.68 43.09
N GLN A 23 -6.16 -5.70 43.87
CA GLN A 23 -6.97 -4.59 43.39
C GLN A 23 -6.13 -3.82 42.34
N SER A 24 -6.32 -4.13 41.06
CA SER A 24 -5.87 -3.26 39.98
C SER A 24 -6.84 -2.09 39.93
N THR A 25 -6.40 -0.94 40.43
CA THR A 25 -6.99 0.35 40.03
C THR A 25 -6.72 0.50 38.54
N ALA A 26 -7.71 0.11 37.74
CA ALA A 26 -7.78 0.46 36.33
C ALA A 26 -7.85 1.98 36.25
N SER A 27 -6.69 2.61 36.14
CA SER A 27 -6.56 3.90 35.50
C SER A 27 -7.03 3.67 34.07
N SER A 28 -8.26 4.08 33.78
CA SER A 28 -8.82 4.11 32.44
C SER A 28 -7.74 4.61 31.47
N PRO A 29 -7.44 3.89 30.37
CA PRO A 29 -6.71 4.55 29.30
C PRO A 29 -7.56 5.76 28.89
N ASP A 30 -6.94 6.93 28.89
CA ASP A 30 -7.51 8.13 28.30
C ASP A 30 -8.23 7.75 27.01
N PRO A 31 -9.44 8.27 26.74
CA PRO A 31 -9.98 8.18 25.41
C PRO A 31 -8.92 8.82 24.50
N THR A 32 -8.27 8.00 23.68
CA THR A 32 -7.51 8.47 22.53
C THR A 32 -8.34 9.60 21.93
N PRO A 33 -7.81 10.81 21.73
CA PRO A 33 -8.55 11.80 20.98
C PRO A 33 -8.95 11.08 19.71
N ALA A 34 -10.26 10.96 19.49
CA ALA A 34 -10.78 10.45 18.24
C ALA A 34 -9.92 11.12 17.17
N VAL A 35 -9.28 10.33 16.32
CA VAL A 35 -8.69 10.82 15.08
C VAL A 35 -9.88 11.40 14.35
N GLY A 36 -10.20 12.65 14.68
CA GLY A 36 -11.15 13.46 13.99
C GLY A 36 -10.60 13.44 12.59
N THR A 37 -11.41 12.94 11.66
CA THR A 37 -11.16 13.18 10.25
C THR A 37 -10.71 14.64 10.16
N PRO A 38 -9.49 14.91 9.65
CA PRO A 38 -9.05 16.27 9.51
C PRO A 38 -10.15 16.97 8.73
N ARG A 39 -10.90 17.86 9.39
CA ARG A 39 -11.78 18.77 8.69
C ARG A 39 -10.85 19.82 8.10
N THR A 40 -9.98 19.39 7.19
CA THR A 40 -9.22 20.28 6.34
C THR A 40 -10.27 21.20 5.74
N PRO A 41 -10.19 22.51 6.02
CA PRO A 41 -11.17 23.45 5.50
C PRO A 41 -11.26 23.23 3.98
N LEU A 42 -12.45 23.38 3.40
CA LEU A 42 -12.67 23.15 1.97
C LEU A 42 -11.64 23.89 1.09
N THR A 43 -11.10 25.00 1.59
CA THR A 43 -9.99 25.75 0.99
C THR A 43 -8.67 24.97 0.91
N GLU A 44 -8.32 24.16 1.90
CA GLU A 44 -7.10 23.36 1.91
C GLU A 44 -7.23 22.09 1.07
N LEU A 45 -8.41 21.46 1.06
CA LEU A 45 -8.72 20.36 0.12
C LEU A 45 -8.71 20.86 -1.33
N ALA A 46 -9.31 22.03 -1.59
CA ALA A 46 -9.26 22.67 -2.91
C ALA A 46 -7.81 23.02 -3.31
N ARG A 47 -6.99 23.50 -2.36
CA ARG A 47 -5.55 23.72 -2.59
C ARG A 47 -4.81 22.44 -2.92
N MET A 48 -5.07 21.34 -2.22
CA MET A 48 -4.44 20.05 -2.55
C MET A 48 -4.87 19.54 -3.92
N ALA A 49 -6.17 19.63 -4.26
CA ALA A 49 -6.67 19.26 -5.58
C ALA A 49 -6.04 20.08 -6.72
N LEU A 50 -5.69 21.35 -6.46
CA LEU A 50 -4.98 22.22 -7.41
C LEU A 50 -3.46 21.94 -7.48
N VAL A 51 -2.85 21.42 -6.41
CA VAL A 51 -1.39 21.25 -6.30
C VAL A 51 -0.93 19.84 -6.67
N ALA A 52 -1.75 18.81 -6.40
CA ALA A 52 -1.48 17.43 -6.77
C ALA A 52 -2.81 16.73 -7.08
N PRO A 53 -3.10 16.41 -8.35
CA PRO A 53 -4.32 15.68 -8.67
C PRO A 53 -4.28 14.32 -7.99
N ASP A 54 -5.40 13.89 -7.41
CA ASP A 54 -5.46 12.59 -6.74
C ASP A 54 -5.05 11.48 -7.72
N ILE A 55 -5.61 11.49 -8.93
CA ILE A 55 -5.29 10.53 -9.97
C ILE A 55 -4.28 11.11 -10.96
N VAL A 56 -3.10 10.49 -11.03
CA VAL A 56 -2.07 10.76 -12.04
C VAL A 56 -2.11 9.65 -13.09
N ARG A 57 -2.18 10.03 -14.38
CA ARG A 57 -2.00 9.10 -15.50
C ARG A 57 -0.52 9.10 -15.91
N ILE A 58 0.08 7.91 -15.97
CA ILE A 58 1.48 7.77 -16.39
C ILE A 58 1.52 7.84 -17.93
N PRO A 59 2.24 8.80 -18.53
CA PRO A 59 2.29 8.94 -19.97
C PRO A 59 3.09 7.79 -20.59
N ILE A 60 2.63 7.29 -21.73
CA ILE A 60 3.38 6.36 -22.58
C ILE A 60 4.43 7.18 -23.34
N VAL A 61 5.69 7.07 -22.95
CA VAL A 61 6.81 7.85 -23.55
C VAL A 61 7.75 7.03 -24.42
N LYS A 62 7.53 5.70 -24.48
CA LYS A 62 8.29 4.76 -25.31
C LYS A 62 7.31 3.82 -25.98
N GLU A 63 7.66 3.33 -27.16
CA GLU A 63 6.91 2.27 -27.82
C GLU A 63 6.86 1.02 -26.94
N HIS A 64 5.68 0.41 -26.88
CA HIS A 64 5.47 -0.80 -26.10
C HIS A 64 5.76 -2.03 -26.99
N PRO A 65 6.52 -3.03 -26.51
CA PRO A 65 6.97 -4.15 -27.35
C PRO A 65 5.84 -5.11 -27.77
N SER A 66 4.69 -5.09 -27.07
CA SER A 66 3.50 -5.86 -27.45
C SER A 66 2.75 -5.18 -28.61
N SER A 67 2.30 -5.98 -29.58
CA SER A 67 1.39 -5.57 -30.65
C SER A 67 -0.01 -5.17 -30.15
N ALA A 68 -0.34 -5.55 -28.92
CA ALA A 68 -1.53 -5.12 -28.20
C ALA A 68 -1.09 -4.63 -26.81
N PRO A 69 -0.67 -3.35 -26.67
CA PRO A 69 -0.25 -2.80 -25.39
C PRO A 69 -1.44 -2.62 -24.45
N PRO A 70 -1.25 -2.76 -23.13
CA PRO A 70 -2.28 -2.41 -22.18
C PRO A 70 -2.49 -0.89 -22.16
N ASP A 71 -3.61 -0.49 -21.56
CA ASP A 71 -3.94 0.90 -21.27
C ASP A 71 -2.85 1.63 -20.46
N ALA A 72 -2.90 2.96 -20.43
CA ALA A 72 -1.97 3.74 -19.62
C ALA A 72 -2.18 3.45 -18.13
N ALA A 73 -1.08 3.35 -17.37
CA ALA A 73 -1.16 3.12 -15.94
C ALA A 73 -1.70 4.36 -15.20
N ARG A 74 -2.46 4.14 -14.12
CA ARG A 74 -2.91 5.19 -13.21
C ARG A 74 -2.33 5.03 -11.81
N PHE A 75 -2.06 6.16 -11.18
CA PHE A 75 -1.60 6.26 -9.81
C PHE A 75 -2.61 7.09 -8.99
N SER A 76 -2.88 6.68 -7.75
CA SER A 76 -3.73 7.42 -6.81
C SER A 76 -2.90 7.92 -5.63
N HIS A 77 -2.89 9.23 -5.39
CA HIS A 77 -2.30 9.84 -4.20
C HIS A 77 -3.06 9.43 -2.94
N TRP A 78 -4.39 9.32 -3.00
CA TRP A 78 -5.23 8.92 -1.87
C TRP A 78 -4.80 7.55 -1.32
N SER A 79 -4.62 6.56 -2.19
CA SER A 79 -4.15 5.22 -1.78
C SER A 79 -2.72 5.21 -1.22
N HIS A 80 -1.92 6.24 -1.49
CA HIS A 80 -0.52 6.35 -1.08
C HIS A 80 -0.27 7.47 -0.05
N ASN A 81 -1.32 8.15 0.41
CA ASN A 81 -1.22 9.39 1.18
C ASN A 81 -0.46 9.20 2.51
N GLN A 82 -0.51 8.00 3.09
CA GLN A 82 0.19 7.68 4.35
C GLN A 82 1.72 7.77 4.23
N ILE A 83 2.27 7.71 3.02
CA ILE A 83 3.73 7.83 2.75
C ILE A 83 4.19 9.30 2.86
N GLY A 84 3.26 10.25 2.68
CA GLY A 84 3.56 11.68 2.66
C GLY A 84 4.27 12.15 1.38
N CYS A 85 4.15 13.45 1.08
CA CYS A 85 4.60 14.03 -0.19
C CYS A 85 6.10 13.78 -0.47
N TYR A 86 6.93 13.89 0.56
CA TYR A 86 8.39 13.78 0.45
C TYR A 86 8.89 12.33 0.45
N GLY A 87 8.04 11.36 0.75
CA GLY A 87 8.39 9.94 0.59
C GLY A 87 8.52 9.54 -0.88
N CYS A 88 7.81 10.23 -1.78
CA CYS A 88 7.88 10.00 -3.23
C CYS A 88 8.59 11.14 -3.97
N HIS A 89 8.30 12.39 -3.63
CA HIS A 89 8.79 13.56 -4.36
C HIS A 89 9.93 14.28 -3.62
N ASN A 90 10.95 14.77 -4.32
CA ASN A 90 11.19 14.69 -5.77
C ASN A 90 12.12 13.51 -6.15
N THR A 91 12.38 12.60 -5.22
CA THR A 91 13.42 11.58 -5.33
C THR A 91 13.02 10.43 -6.23
N ILE A 92 11.92 9.73 -5.90
CA ILE A 92 11.42 8.59 -6.67
C ILE A 92 10.71 9.10 -7.92
N PHE A 93 9.88 10.13 -7.74
CA PHE A 93 9.17 10.80 -8.83
C PHE A 93 9.58 12.27 -8.90
N PRO A 94 10.27 12.72 -9.95
CA PRO A 94 10.48 14.14 -10.17
C PRO A 94 9.16 14.83 -10.55
N LYS A 95 9.01 16.10 -10.16
CA LYS A 95 7.85 16.93 -10.51
C LYS A 95 7.94 17.48 -11.94
N ARG A 96 8.05 16.57 -12.92
CA ARG A 96 8.07 16.87 -14.37
C ARG A 96 7.49 15.68 -15.15
N LYS A 97 7.09 15.91 -16.40
CA LYS A 97 6.67 14.83 -17.29
C LYS A 97 7.81 13.84 -17.48
N MET A 98 7.53 12.57 -17.25
CA MET A 98 8.45 11.46 -17.48
C MET A 98 7.65 10.17 -17.68
N GLY A 99 8.30 9.17 -18.24
CA GLY A 99 7.77 7.81 -18.24
C GLY A 99 8.91 6.82 -18.06
N PHE A 100 8.53 5.59 -17.76
CA PHE A 100 9.43 4.49 -17.40
C PHE A 100 8.77 3.18 -17.83
N THR A 101 9.53 2.11 -17.75
CA THR A 101 9.17 0.77 -18.22
C THR A 101 9.01 -0.20 -17.05
N HIS A 102 8.39 -1.35 -17.29
CA HIS A 102 8.42 -2.45 -16.31
C HIS A 102 9.85 -2.92 -16.01
N ALA A 103 10.78 -2.87 -16.98
CA ALA A 103 12.18 -3.18 -16.73
C ALA A 103 12.83 -2.22 -15.71
N ASP A 104 12.47 -0.93 -15.74
CA ASP A 104 12.92 0.03 -14.71
C ASP A 104 12.36 -0.34 -13.33
N MET A 105 11.11 -0.80 -13.27
CA MET A 105 10.48 -1.25 -12.01
C MET A 105 11.12 -2.53 -11.46
N GLU A 106 11.49 -3.48 -12.32
CA GLU A 106 12.22 -4.69 -11.92
C GLU A 106 13.60 -4.37 -11.33
N GLN A 107 14.20 -3.25 -11.73
CA GLN A 107 15.44 -2.71 -11.16
C GLN A 107 15.22 -1.93 -9.85
N GLY A 108 13.99 -1.86 -9.35
CA GLY A 108 13.63 -1.17 -8.11
C GLY A 108 13.43 0.35 -8.27
N LEU A 109 13.23 0.84 -9.49
CA LEU A 109 12.95 2.26 -9.75
C LEU A 109 11.45 2.54 -9.78
N PHE A 110 11.08 3.80 -9.54
CA PHE A 110 9.69 4.29 -9.63
C PHE A 110 8.73 3.45 -8.77
N CYS A 111 7.67 2.90 -9.35
CA CYS A 111 6.73 2.03 -8.63
C CYS A 111 7.46 0.84 -7.96
N GLY A 112 8.51 0.31 -8.61
CA GLY A 112 9.30 -0.81 -8.15
C GLY A 112 10.13 -0.52 -6.89
N SER A 113 10.30 0.75 -6.48
CA SER A 113 10.98 1.06 -5.22
C SER A 113 10.21 0.51 -4.01
N CYS A 114 8.89 0.41 -4.12
CA CYS A 114 7.99 -0.07 -3.08
C CYS A 114 7.26 -1.35 -3.50
N HIS A 115 6.74 -1.41 -4.73
CA HIS A 115 6.12 -2.59 -5.32
C HIS A 115 7.19 -3.61 -5.75
N ASN A 116 7.89 -4.16 -4.76
CA ASN A 116 9.02 -5.10 -4.93
C ASN A 116 8.77 -6.46 -4.26
N GLY A 117 7.56 -6.70 -3.77
CA GLY A 117 7.20 -7.91 -3.02
C GLY A 117 7.63 -7.92 -1.56
N ARG A 118 8.29 -6.85 -1.07
CA ARG A 118 8.73 -6.71 0.33
C ARG A 118 7.97 -5.59 1.06
N LEU A 119 7.90 -4.39 0.46
CA LEU A 119 7.20 -3.24 1.05
C LEU A 119 5.73 -3.19 0.61
N ALA A 120 5.49 -3.50 -0.66
CA ALA A 120 4.18 -3.69 -1.25
C ALA A 120 4.21 -4.89 -2.20
N TRP A 121 3.04 -5.31 -2.68
CA TRP A 121 2.91 -6.39 -3.67
C TRP A 121 3.74 -6.08 -4.91
N SER A 122 4.39 -7.11 -5.45
CA SER A 122 5.16 -7.00 -6.68
C SER A 122 4.21 -6.98 -7.88
N PRO A 123 4.48 -6.17 -8.94
CA PRO A 123 3.78 -6.23 -10.21
C PRO A 123 3.93 -7.61 -10.88
N ASN A 124 4.95 -8.38 -10.50
CA ASN A 124 5.22 -9.73 -10.98
C ASN A 124 4.58 -10.82 -10.10
N ASP A 125 3.85 -10.45 -9.03
CA ASP A 125 3.08 -11.43 -8.24
C ASP A 125 1.94 -11.99 -9.10
N LYS A 126 1.77 -13.32 -9.09
CA LYS A 126 0.78 -14.04 -9.89
C LYS A 126 -0.68 -13.65 -9.58
N ARG A 127 -0.93 -13.00 -8.45
CA ARG A 127 -2.25 -12.52 -8.02
C ARG A 127 -2.57 -11.11 -8.53
N VAL A 128 -1.57 -10.41 -9.07
CA VAL A 128 -1.70 -9.06 -9.61
C VAL A 128 -1.86 -9.17 -11.12
N THR A 129 -2.92 -8.57 -11.66
CA THR A 129 -3.16 -8.53 -13.11
C THR A 129 -2.74 -7.18 -13.69
N CYS A 130 -2.48 -7.11 -15.00
CA CYS A 130 -2.10 -5.87 -15.68
C CYS A 130 -3.09 -4.73 -15.41
N GLU A 131 -4.38 -5.06 -15.40
CA GLU A 131 -5.52 -4.15 -15.15
C GLU A 131 -5.58 -3.66 -13.70
N THR A 132 -4.70 -4.12 -12.81
CA THR A 132 -4.58 -3.54 -11.46
C THR A 132 -4.06 -2.10 -11.55
N CYS A 133 -3.15 -1.84 -12.47
CA CYS A 133 -2.53 -0.53 -12.66
C CYS A 133 -2.90 0.10 -14.01
N HIS A 134 -2.99 -0.71 -15.06
CA HIS A 134 -3.28 -0.29 -16.42
C HIS A 134 -4.78 -0.16 -16.64
N VAL A 135 -5.35 0.89 -16.04
CA VAL A 135 -6.77 1.17 -16.05
C VAL A 135 -7.09 2.41 -16.87
N GLY A 136 -7.74 2.19 -18.01
CA GLY A 136 -8.47 3.21 -18.74
C GLY A 136 -7.85 3.50 -20.10
N LYS A 137 -8.74 3.59 -21.10
CA LYS A 137 -8.46 3.91 -22.50
C LYS A 137 -7.23 4.79 -22.58
N SER A 138 -6.16 4.26 -23.18
CA SER A 138 -4.95 5.01 -23.51
C SER A 138 -5.34 6.45 -23.79
N ALA A 139 -4.92 7.37 -22.91
CA ALA A 139 -5.03 8.78 -23.19
C ALA A 139 -4.05 9.04 -24.35
N GLU A 140 -4.49 8.70 -25.56
CA GLU A 140 -4.34 9.60 -26.68
C GLU A 140 -4.68 10.99 -26.15
N ILE A 141 -3.80 11.93 -26.43
CA ILE A 141 -3.94 13.30 -25.99
C ILE A 141 -5.33 13.75 -26.44
N ASP A 142 -6.29 13.75 -25.52
CA ASP A 142 -7.60 14.28 -25.77
C ASP A 142 -7.45 15.80 -25.68
N THR A 143 -7.19 16.39 -26.83
CA THR A 143 -7.15 17.84 -26.99
C THR A 143 -8.52 18.49 -26.82
N ASP A 144 -9.59 17.70 -26.60
CA ASP A 144 -10.95 18.20 -26.58
C ASP A 144 -11.41 18.60 -25.16
N ASP A 145 -10.71 18.16 -24.10
CA ASP A 145 -10.96 18.58 -22.70
C ASP A 145 -10.33 19.96 -22.34
N LEU A 146 -9.79 20.70 -23.32
CA LEU A 146 -9.25 22.06 -23.12
C LEU A 146 -10.22 23.18 -23.51
N PHE A 147 -11.46 22.88 -23.93
CA PHE A 147 -12.43 23.91 -24.35
C PHE A 147 -13.91 23.65 -23.95
N GLU A 148 -14.19 23.12 -22.76
CA GLU A 148 -15.53 23.24 -22.14
C GLU A 148 -15.47 23.64 -20.65
#